data_AF-A0AAP2NXU5-F1
#
_entry.id   AF-A0AAP2NXU5-F1
#
_cell.length_a   1.000
_cell.length_b   1.000
_cell.length_c   1.000
_cell.angle_alpha   90.00
_cell.angle_beta   90.00
_cell.angle_gamma   90.00
#
_symmetry.space_group_name_H-M   'P 1'
#
loop_
_entity.id
_entity.type
_entity.pdbx_description
1 polymer ?
#
loop_
_entity_poly.entity_id
_entity_poly.type
_entity_poly.pdbx_seq_one_letter_code
_entity_poly.pdbx_strand_id
1 'polypeptide(L)'
;MNKTKSANQKIFDQILSVNKQKENEFNNGQDGATILSLLVMFFVPFLLLNVVRNAIGIDYSFASVIGMLAISGIITIALFKTLKISSQFADKHIVLDRLLSRYTPKNKQEFQQLQEERKTKSADFYSLVEDWVNVEKQYYAR
;
A
#
# COMPACT_ATOMS: atom_id res chain seq x y z
N MET A 1 31.80 -8.33 -2.40
CA MET A 1 31.21 -7.29 -3.28
C MET A 1 29.78 -7.70 -3.59
N ASN A 2 28.78 -7.13 -2.90
CA ASN A 2 27.38 -7.52 -3.09
C ASN A 2 26.92 -7.07 -4.47
N LYS A 3 26.70 -8.02 -5.41
CA LYS A 3 26.08 -7.74 -6.70
C LYS A 3 24.74 -7.07 -6.43
N THR A 4 24.63 -5.78 -6.72
CA THR A 4 23.38 -5.04 -6.57
C THR A 4 22.33 -5.70 -7.47
N LYS A 5 21.28 -6.27 -6.88
CA LYS A 5 20.18 -6.89 -7.64
C LYS A 5 19.63 -5.89 -8.66
N SER A 6 19.37 -6.36 -9.89
CA SER A 6 18.78 -5.53 -10.93
C SER A 6 17.39 -5.05 -10.51
N ALA A 7 16.94 -3.91 -11.05
CA ALA A 7 15.61 -3.37 -10.75
C ALA A 7 14.49 -4.39 -11.05
N ASN A 8 14.62 -5.14 -12.15
CA ASN A 8 13.66 -6.18 -12.52
C ASN A 8 13.63 -7.33 -11.51
N GLN A 9 14.78 -7.75 -10.99
CA GLN A 9 14.85 -8.80 -9.97
C GLN A 9 14.24 -8.33 -8.64
N LYS A 10 14.40 -7.05 -8.27
CA LYS A 10 13.74 -6.49 -7.09
C LYS A 10 12.21 -6.49 -7.23
N ILE A 11 11.69 -6.16 -8.41
CA ILE A 11 10.25 -6.23 -8.69
C ILE A 11 9.77 -7.68 -8.60
N PHE A 12 10.52 -8.64 -9.15
CA PHE A 12 10.18 -10.06 -9.03
C PHE A 12 10.15 -10.52 -7.57
N ASP A 13 11.16 -10.18 -6.77
CA ASP A 13 11.20 -10.50 -5.33
C ASP A 13 9.99 -9.92 -4.59
N GLN A 14 9.55 -8.71 -4.96
CA GLN A 14 8.34 -8.10 -4.40
C GLN A 14 7.07 -8.86 -4.80
N ILE A 15 6.94 -9.26 -6.07
CA ILE A 15 5.82 -10.09 -6.53
C ILE A 15 5.78 -11.40 -5.75
N LEU A 16 6.93 -12.06 -5.55
CA LEU A 16 7.03 -13.27 -4.74
C LEU A 16 6.57 -13.05 -3.29
N SER A 17 7.02 -11.95 -2.67
CA SER A 17 6.69 -11.62 -1.29
C SER A 17 5.18 -11.37 -1.13
N VAL A 18 4.58 -10.57 -2.01
CA VAL A 18 3.16 -10.24 -1.95
C VAL A 18 2.31 -11.47 -2.28
N ASN A 19 2.69 -12.26 -3.29
CA ASN A 19 1.90 -13.41 -3.70
C ASN A 19 1.78 -14.48 -2.59
N LYS A 20 2.87 -14.71 -1.84
CA LYS A 20 2.92 -15.69 -0.73
C LYS A 20 1.98 -15.38 0.43
N GLN A 21 1.63 -14.13 0.65
CA GLN A 21 0.77 -13.74 1.77
C GLN A 21 -0.68 -14.04 1.43
N LYS A 22 -1.49 -14.52 2.38
CA LYS A 22 -2.92 -14.71 2.14
C LYS A 22 -3.57 -13.36 1.90
N GLU A 23 -4.55 -13.30 1.00
CA GLU A 23 -5.24 -12.05 0.63
C GLU A 23 -5.80 -11.32 1.85
N ASN A 24 -6.57 -12.02 2.70
CA ASN A 24 -7.15 -11.42 3.89
C ASN A 24 -6.09 -10.87 4.86
N GLU A 25 -4.98 -11.57 5.03
CA GLU A 25 -3.89 -11.12 5.92
C GLU A 25 -3.21 -9.86 5.36
N PHE A 26 -2.98 -9.82 4.05
CA PHE A 26 -2.41 -8.65 3.39
C PHE A 26 -3.34 -7.45 3.48
N ASN A 27 -4.59 -7.59 3.05
CA ASN A 27 -5.56 -6.51 2.99
C ASN A 27 -5.87 -5.98 4.40
N ASN A 28 -6.08 -6.85 5.40
CA ASN A 28 -6.24 -6.43 6.79
C ASN A 28 -5.01 -5.67 7.32
N GLY A 29 -3.80 -6.06 6.89
CA GLY A 29 -2.58 -5.33 7.22
C GLY A 29 -2.55 -3.93 6.61
N GLN A 30 -2.99 -3.78 5.36
CA GLN A 30 -3.09 -2.48 4.69
C GLN A 30 -4.18 -1.59 5.30
N ASP A 31 -5.33 -2.16 5.63
CA ASP A 31 -6.42 -1.46 6.32
C ASP A 31 -5.98 -1.00 7.71
N GLY A 32 -5.32 -1.88 8.47
CA GLY A 32 -4.75 -1.54 9.78
C GLY A 32 -3.73 -0.41 9.68
N ALA A 33 -2.85 -0.44 8.68
CA ALA A 33 -1.89 0.63 8.42
C ALA A 33 -2.58 1.94 8.02
N THR A 34 -3.64 1.88 7.22
CA THR A 34 -4.45 3.04 6.82
C THR A 34 -5.13 3.68 8.03
N ILE A 35 -5.81 2.88 8.86
CA ILE A 35 -6.47 3.36 10.08
C ILE A 35 -5.45 3.99 11.02
N LEU A 36 -4.32 3.31 11.27
CA LEU A 36 -3.27 3.83 12.14
C LEU A 36 -2.71 5.16 11.62
N SER A 37 -2.48 5.25 10.30
CA SER A 37 -2.00 6.47 9.66
C SER A 37 -3.01 7.63 9.83
N LEU A 38 -4.30 7.37 9.63
CA LEU A 38 -5.35 8.35 9.83
C LEU A 38 -5.45 8.84 11.29
N LEU A 39 -5.35 7.91 12.25
CA LEU A 39 -5.35 8.25 13.67
C LEU A 39 -4.17 9.16 14.01
N VAL A 40 -2.95 8.82 13.56
CA VAL A 40 -1.76 9.65 13.81
C VAL A 40 -1.89 11.02 13.15
N MET A 41 -2.35 11.08 11.89
CA MET A 41 -2.56 12.33 11.16
C MET A 41 -3.59 13.26 11.82
N PHE A 42 -4.54 12.69 12.56
CA PHE A 42 -5.54 13.46 13.29
C PHE A 42 -5.06 13.87 14.68
N PHE A 43 -4.59 12.92 15.47
CA PHE A 43 -4.26 13.16 16.87
C PHE A 43 -3.01 14.00 17.06
N VAL A 44 -2.00 13.89 16.19
CA VAL A 44 -0.79 14.71 16.31
C VAL A 44 -1.12 16.20 16.17
N PRO A 45 -1.80 16.67 15.11
CA PRO A 45 -2.26 18.07 15.04
C PRO A 45 -3.18 18.46 16.19
N PHE A 46 -4.10 17.59 16.61
CA PHE A 46 -4.99 17.89 17.72
C PHE A 46 -4.23 18.16 19.03
N LEU A 47 -3.26 17.29 19.35
CA LEU A 47 -2.41 17.47 20.52
C LEU A 47 -1.55 18.73 20.42
N LEU A 48 -1.00 19.03 19.25
CA LEU A 48 -0.24 20.26 19.01
C LEU A 48 -1.12 21.50 19.20
N LEU A 49 -2.34 21.51 18.67
CA LEU A 49 -3.29 22.60 18.85
C LEU A 49 -3.65 22.79 20.33
N ASN A 50 -3.80 21.70 21.10
CA ASN A 50 -4.05 21.79 22.53
C ASN A 50 -2.87 22.40 23.30
N VAL A 51 -1.63 22.05 22.92
CA VAL A 51 -0.42 22.69 23.46
C VAL A 51 -0.39 24.18 23.14
N VAL A 52 -0.66 24.55 21.88
CA VAL A 52 -0.71 25.96 21.45
C VAL A 52 -1.78 26.72 22.21
N ARG A 53 -3.00 26.17 22.29
CA ARG A 53 -4.13 26.72 23.05
C ARG A 53 -3.76 27.02 24.49
N ASN A 54 -3.09 26.08 25.16
CA ASN A 54 -2.61 26.28 26.53
C ASN A 54 -1.54 27.37 26.62
N ALA A 55 -0.59 27.41 25.68
CA ALA A 55 0.49 28.38 25.67
C ALA A 55 0.02 29.83 25.46
N ILE A 56 -1.06 30.03 24.69
CA ILE A 56 -1.64 31.35 24.44
C ILE A 56 -2.78 31.72 25.40
N GLY A 57 -3.02 30.91 26.42
CA GLY A 57 -4.01 31.21 27.48
C GLY A 57 -5.47 31.16 27.03
N ILE A 58 -5.79 30.47 25.93
CA ILE A 58 -7.20 30.23 25.54
C ILE A 58 -7.79 29.23 26.52
N ASP A 59 -8.99 29.47 27.07
CA ASP A 59 -9.66 28.54 28.00
C ASP A 59 -10.12 27.23 27.35
N TYR A 60 -10.21 26.16 28.15
CA TYR A 60 -10.58 24.82 27.65
C TYR A 60 -12.10 24.74 27.61
N SER A 61 -12.67 25.47 26.66
CA SER A 61 -14.10 25.55 26.45
C SER A 61 -14.55 24.55 25.39
N PHE A 62 -15.84 24.23 25.37
CA PHE A 62 -16.44 23.42 24.32
C PHE A 62 -16.14 23.97 22.91
N ALA A 63 -16.21 25.29 22.73
CA ALA A 63 -15.89 25.93 21.45
C ALA A 63 -14.44 25.71 21.02
N SER A 64 -13.48 25.80 21.97
CA SER A 64 -12.06 25.54 21.67
C SER A 64 -11.82 24.10 21.22
N VAL A 65 -12.46 23.12 21.88
CA VAL A 65 -12.34 21.70 21.54
C VAL A 65 -12.90 21.43 20.15
N ILE A 66 -14.10 21.93 19.85
CA ILE A 66 -14.71 21.79 18.52
C ILE A 66 -13.82 22.43 17.44
N GLY A 67 -13.24 23.61 17.70
CA GLY A 67 -12.30 24.26 16.79
C GLY A 67 -11.07 23.40 16.52
N MET A 68 -10.45 22.84 17.57
CA MET A 68 -9.29 21.96 17.43
C MET A 68 -9.63 20.67 16.66
N LEU A 69 -10.80 20.07 16.91
CA LEU A 69 -11.28 18.90 16.17
C LEU A 69 -11.48 19.22 14.69
N ALA A 70 -12.11 20.36 14.38
CA ALA A 70 -12.36 20.78 13.01
C ALA A 70 -11.05 21.03 12.25
N ILE A 71 -10.10 21.76 12.84
CA ILE A 71 -8.79 22.03 12.23
C ILE A 71 -8.02 20.72 12.01
N SER A 72 -8.00 19.83 13.01
CA SER A 72 -7.30 18.53 12.91
C SER A 72 -7.93 17.64 11.84
N GLY A 73 -9.25 17.65 11.71
CA GLY A 73 -9.98 16.97 10.64
C GLY A 73 -9.59 17.49 9.26
N ILE A 74 -9.56 18.81 9.08
CA ILE A 74 -9.15 19.44 7.82
C ILE A 74 -7.71 19.05 7.46
N ILE A 75 -6.78 19.12 8.42
CA ILE A 75 -5.39 18.71 8.22
C ILE A 75 -5.30 17.24 7.83
N THR A 76 -6.04 16.36 8.51
CA THR A 76 -6.08 14.93 8.21
C THR A 76 -6.54 14.68 6.77
N ILE A 77 -7.61 15.34 6.33
CA ILE A 77 -8.13 15.22 4.96
C ILE A 77 -7.08 15.72 3.94
N ALA A 78 -6.42 16.83 4.23
CA ALA A 78 -5.37 17.39 3.38
C ALA A 78 -4.19 16.41 3.27
N LEU A 79 -3.70 15.88 4.39
CA LEU A 79 -2.60 14.92 4.43
C LEU A 79 -2.96 13.60 3.73
N PHE A 80 -4.16 13.08 3.95
CA PHE A 80 -4.65 11.87 3.31
C PHE A 80 -4.57 11.97 1.77
N LYS A 81 -5.00 13.11 1.22
CA LYS A 81 -4.95 13.39 -0.22
C LYS A 81 -3.52 13.61 -0.72
N THR A 82 -2.75 14.45 -0.03
CA THR A 82 -1.38 14.81 -0.46
C THR A 82 -0.44 13.60 -0.44
N LEU A 83 -0.54 12.76 0.58
CA LEU A 83 0.29 11.56 0.73
C LEU A 83 -0.25 10.36 -0.07
N LYS A 84 -1.44 10.47 -0.66
CA LYS A 84 -2.09 9.41 -1.43
C LYS A 84 -2.16 8.08 -0.67
N ILE A 85 -2.61 8.14 0.60
CA ILE A 85 -2.60 7.00 1.54
C ILE A 85 -3.30 5.76 0.97
N SER A 86 -4.42 5.93 0.25
CA SER A 86 -5.12 4.83 -0.42
C SER A 86 -4.28 4.09 -1.47
N SER A 87 -3.31 4.75 -2.08
CA SER A 87 -2.42 4.13 -3.07
C SER A 87 -1.18 3.50 -2.43
N GLN A 88 -0.79 3.98 -1.23
CA GLN A 88 0.32 3.44 -0.46
C GLN A 88 -0.05 2.11 0.19
N PHE A 89 -1.26 2.03 0.75
CA PHE A 89 -1.79 0.84 1.41
C PHE A 89 -2.92 0.23 0.59
N ALA A 90 -2.63 -0.09 -0.67
CA ALA A 90 -3.63 -0.66 -1.59
C ALA A 90 -3.76 -2.17 -1.40
N ASP A 91 -4.92 -2.72 -1.76
CA ASP A 91 -5.21 -4.16 -1.68
C ASP A 91 -4.22 -5.02 -2.48
N LYS A 92 -4.12 -6.29 -2.08
CA LYS A 92 -3.21 -7.28 -2.67
C LYS A 92 -3.33 -7.33 -4.20
N HIS A 93 -4.56 -7.37 -4.72
CA HIS A 93 -4.83 -7.38 -6.15
C HIS A 93 -4.20 -6.17 -6.86
N ILE A 94 -4.45 -4.95 -6.35
CA ILE A 94 -3.95 -3.70 -6.93
C ILE A 94 -2.41 -3.65 -6.87
N VAL A 95 -1.84 -4.09 -5.75
CA VAL A 95 -0.38 -4.14 -5.57
C VAL A 95 0.25 -5.12 -6.57
N LEU A 96 -0.30 -6.33 -6.71
CA LEU A 96 0.21 -7.32 -7.66
C LEU A 96 0.07 -6.85 -9.11
N ASP A 97 -1.07 -6.30 -9.51
CA ASP A 97 -1.25 -5.79 -10.89
C ASP A 97 -0.27 -4.65 -11.21
N ARG A 98 -0.03 -3.74 -10.25
CA ARG A 98 0.98 -2.68 -10.38
C ARG A 98 2.40 -3.23 -10.49
N LEU A 99 2.72 -4.29 -9.76
CA LEU A 99 4.04 -4.92 -9.84
C LEU A 99 4.22 -5.66 -11.17
N LEU A 100 3.21 -6.43 -11.61
CA LEU A 100 3.22 -7.17 -12.87
C LEU A 100 3.35 -6.22 -14.07
N SER A 101 2.63 -5.09 -14.07
CA SER A 101 2.72 -4.09 -15.16
C SER A 101 4.09 -3.41 -15.29
N ARG A 102 4.90 -3.41 -14.22
CA ARG A 102 6.28 -2.88 -14.23
C ARG A 102 7.33 -3.96 -14.47
N TYR A 103 6.94 -5.22 -14.39
CA TYR A 103 7.84 -6.35 -14.51
C TYR A 103 8.16 -6.63 -15.98
N THR A 104 9.44 -6.84 -16.29
CA THR A 104 9.88 -7.29 -17.61
C THR A 104 10.09 -8.81 -17.58
N PRO A 105 9.22 -9.60 -18.23
CA PRO A 105 9.30 -11.06 -18.15
C PRO A 105 10.51 -11.61 -18.91
N LYS A 106 11.16 -12.62 -18.31
CA LYS A 106 12.16 -13.45 -18.99
C LYS A 106 11.48 -14.46 -19.92
N ASN A 107 10.36 -15.05 -19.48
CA ASN A 107 9.50 -15.85 -20.35
C ASN A 107 8.31 -15.01 -20.85
N LYS A 108 8.44 -14.43 -22.05
CA LYS A 108 7.41 -13.56 -22.64
C LYS A 108 6.11 -14.30 -22.97
N GLN A 109 6.18 -15.57 -23.34
CA GLN A 109 5.01 -16.36 -23.76
C GLN A 109 4.11 -16.67 -22.56
N GLU A 110 4.68 -17.19 -21.48
CA GLU A 110 3.95 -17.46 -20.23
C GLU A 110 3.36 -16.18 -19.63
N PHE A 111 4.11 -15.07 -19.69
CA PHE A 111 3.58 -13.80 -19.21
C PHE A 111 2.42 -13.28 -20.07
N GLN A 112 2.43 -13.51 -21.38
CA GLN A 112 1.30 -13.18 -22.25
C GLN A 112 0.06 -14.04 -21.93
N GLN A 113 0.25 -15.34 -21.66
CA GLN A 113 -0.83 -16.22 -21.24
C GLN A 113 -1.46 -15.75 -19.92
N LEU A 114 -0.64 -15.43 -18.91
CA LEU A 114 -1.11 -14.82 -17.66
C LEU A 114 -1.94 -13.54 -17.93
N GLN A 115 -1.49 -12.71 -18.87
CA GLN A 115 -2.15 -11.45 -19.24
C GLN A 115 -3.48 -11.62 -19.97
N GLU A 116 -3.69 -12.76 -20.64
CA GLU A 116 -4.93 -13.12 -21.32
C GLU A 116 -5.90 -13.83 -20.37
N GLU A 117 -5.39 -14.76 -19.56
CA GLU A 117 -6.17 -15.53 -18.60
C GLU A 117 -6.73 -14.63 -17.49
N ARG A 118 -5.98 -13.62 -17.04
CA ARG A 118 -6.50 -12.64 -16.07
C ARG A 118 -7.70 -11.84 -16.59
N LYS A 119 -7.84 -11.65 -17.91
CA LYS A 119 -8.97 -10.92 -18.51
C LYS A 119 -10.25 -11.75 -18.53
N THR A 120 -10.11 -13.07 -18.50
CA THR A 120 -11.23 -14.01 -18.64
C THR A 120 -11.60 -14.69 -17.31
N LYS A 121 -10.64 -14.84 -16.39
CA LYS A 121 -10.82 -15.52 -15.09
C LYS A 121 -10.30 -14.67 -13.92
N SER A 122 -11.08 -13.65 -13.55
CA SER A 122 -10.74 -12.75 -12.44
C SER A 122 -10.68 -13.47 -11.07
N ALA A 123 -11.49 -14.52 -10.88
CA ALA A 123 -11.59 -15.25 -9.61
C ALA A 123 -10.32 -16.04 -9.24
N ASP A 124 -9.51 -16.43 -10.24
CA ASP A 124 -8.32 -17.27 -10.05
C ASP A 124 -7.02 -16.47 -10.11
N PHE A 125 -7.08 -15.14 -10.10
CA PHE A 125 -5.94 -14.25 -10.36
C PHE A 125 -4.68 -14.62 -9.55
N TYR A 126 -4.81 -14.87 -8.25
CA TYR A 126 -3.66 -15.21 -7.41
C TYR A 126 -3.06 -16.60 -7.73
N SER A 127 -3.90 -17.58 -8.10
CA SER A 127 -3.44 -18.89 -8.55
C SER A 127 -2.67 -18.76 -9.87
N LEU A 128 -3.22 -17.99 -10.82
CA LEU A 128 -2.58 -17.75 -12.11
C LEU A 128 -1.20 -17.08 -11.94
N VAL A 129 -1.11 -16.10 -11.03
CA VAL A 129 0.17 -15.45 -10.69
C VAL A 129 1.13 -16.44 -10.04
N GLU A 130 0.65 -17.35 -9.18
CA GLU A 130 1.47 -18.39 -8.56
C GLU A 130 2.06 -19.36 -9.58
N ASP A 131 1.24 -19.85 -10.51
CA ASP A 131 1.66 -20.77 -11.58
C ASP A 131 2.74 -20.13 -12.46
N TRP A 132 2.48 -18.90 -12.93
CA TRP A 132 3.45 -18.14 -13.70
C TRP A 132 4.75 -17.89 -12.91
N VAL A 133 4.64 -17.51 -11.64
CA VAL A 133 5.80 -17.28 -10.75
C VAL A 133 6.66 -18.53 -10.66
N ASN A 134 6.06 -19.72 -10.58
CA ASN A 134 6.79 -20.98 -10.47
C ASN A 134 7.59 -21.31 -11.75
N VAL A 135 7.06 -20.95 -12.92
CA VAL A 135 7.79 -21.05 -14.19
C VAL A 135 8.89 -19.99 -14.29
N GLU A 136 8.58 -18.73 -13.97
CA GLU A 136 9.50 -17.59 -14.09
C GLU A 136 10.72 -17.73 -13.14
N LYS A 137 10.52 -18.30 -11.93
CA LYS A 137 11.62 -18.61 -10.98
C LYS A 137 12.73 -19.45 -11.62
N GLN A 138 12.40 -20.37 -12.52
CA GLN A 138 13.37 -21.25 -13.17
C GLN A 138 14.38 -20.46 -14.01
N TYR A 139 13.99 -19.29 -14.52
CA TYR A 139 14.86 -18.39 -15.29
C TYR A 139 15.74 -17.48 -14.43
N TYR A 140 15.56 -17.47 -13.10
CA TYR A 140 16.42 -16.77 -12.14
C TYR A 140 17.34 -17.71 -11.34
N ALA A 141 17.02 -19.01 -11.32
CA ALA A 141 17.88 -20.04 -10.75
C ALA A 141 18.96 -20.53 -11.76
N ARG A 142 18.78 -20.25 -13.05
CA ARG A 142 19.78 -20.39 -14.12
C ARG A 142 20.62 -19.12 -14.23
#